data_AF-A0A2N6JG54-F1
#
_entry.id   AF-A0A2N6JG54-F1
#
_cell.length_a   1.000
_cell.length_b   1.000
_cell.length_c   1.000
_cell.angle_alpha   90.00
_cell.angle_beta   90.00
_cell.angle_gamma   90.00
#
_symmetry.space_group_name_H-M   'P 1'
#
loop_
_entity.id
_entity.type
_entity.pdbx_description
1 polymer ?
#
loop_
_entity_poly.entity_id
_entity_poly.type
_entity_poly.pdbx_seq_one_letter_code
_entity_poly.pdbx_strand_id
1 'polypeptide(L)'
;MTDTTKTQYSRVPGGSSSDALHVRLENPLAIRLKAAQERPEFLIKDIRRPSRALIVRRALSFYLSQVERMNGAQLTQESLELHRLA
;
A
#
# COMPACT_ATOMS: atom_id res chain seq x y z
N MET A 1 -19.76 7.23 -38.94
CA MET A 1 -18.70 6.50 -38.22
C MET A 1 -18.46 7.25 -36.93
N THR A 2 -19.00 6.75 -35.82
CA THR A 2 -18.87 7.38 -34.49
C THR A 2 -17.56 6.94 -33.88
N ASP A 3 -16.59 7.86 -33.84
CA ASP A 3 -15.27 7.64 -33.27
C ASP A 3 -15.37 7.74 -31.74
N THR A 4 -15.42 6.58 -31.09
CA THR A 4 -15.51 6.50 -29.63
C THR A 4 -14.12 6.78 -29.06
N THR A 5 -13.84 8.04 -28.72
CA THR A 5 -12.62 8.43 -27.99
C THR A 5 -12.56 7.68 -26.66
N LYS A 6 -11.81 6.59 -26.67
CA LYS A 6 -11.52 5.73 -25.52
C LYS A 6 -10.63 6.54 -24.58
N THR A 7 -11.19 7.06 -23.48
CA THR A 7 -10.44 7.77 -22.45
C THR A 7 -9.33 6.87 -21.91
N GLN A 8 -8.11 7.14 -22.33
CA GLN A 8 -6.92 6.43 -21.90
C GLN A 8 -6.56 6.97 -20.52
N TYR A 9 -6.91 6.24 -19.45
CA TYR A 9 -6.47 6.58 -18.10
C TYR A 9 -4.94 6.47 -18.08
N SER A 10 -4.28 7.63 -18.09
CA SER A 10 -2.83 7.74 -18.05
C SER A 10 -2.28 6.94 -16.86
N ARG A 11 -1.33 6.06 -17.18
CA ARG A 11 -0.60 5.24 -16.20
C ARG A 11 0.14 6.18 -15.26
N VAL A 12 0.01 5.92 -13.96
CA VAL A 12 0.83 6.39 -12.82
C VAL A 12 1.51 7.75 -13.03
N PRO A 13 1.09 8.83 -12.34
CA PRO A 13 1.70 10.14 -12.54
C PRO A 13 3.20 10.08 -12.22
N GLY A 14 4.03 10.03 -13.27
CA GLY A 14 5.44 10.33 -13.21
C GLY A 14 5.58 11.84 -13.14
N GLY A 15 5.58 12.37 -11.92
CA GLY A 15 6.03 13.72 -11.62
C GLY A 15 7.19 13.63 -10.63
N SER A 16 7.99 14.69 -10.54
CA SER A 16 9.11 14.88 -9.57
C SER A 16 8.73 14.72 -8.07
N SER A 17 7.52 14.23 -7.77
CA SER A 17 6.91 14.12 -6.45
C SER A 17 6.50 12.69 -6.06
N SER A 18 6.86 11.67 -6.86
CA SER A 18 6.52 10.27 -6.57
C SER A 18 7.74 9.37 -6.65
N ASP A 19 7.99 8.60 -5.59
CA ASP A 19 8.97 7.53 -5.57
C ASP A 19 8.29 6.16 -5.76
N ALA A 20 8.97 5.24 -6.43
CA ALA A 20 8.47 3.90 -6.75
C ALA A 20 9.27 2.84 -5.98
N LEU A 21 8.65 2.28 -4.95
CA LEU A 21 9.24 1.20 -4.16
C LEU A 21 8.85 -0.17 -4.71
N HIS A 22 9.85 -0.97 -5.10
CA HIS A 22 9.67 -2.38 -5.44
C HIS A 22 10.01 -3.25 -4.21
N VAL A 23 9.01 -3.93 -3.64
CA VAL A 23 9.19 -4.80 -2.46
C VAL A 23 8.88 -6.25 -2.83
N ARG A 24 9.75 -7.17 -2.41
CA ARG A 24 9.44 -8.60 -2.40
C ARG A 24 8.66 -8.91 -1.12
N LEU A 25 7.41 -9.36 -1.28
CA LEU A 25 6.60 -9.83 -0.17
C LEU A 25 6.72 -11.34 -0.05
N GLU A 26 6.92 -11.83 1.17
CA GLU A 26 6.83 -13.26 1.44
C GLU A 26 5.42 -13.78 1.14
N ASN A 27 5.33 -15.05 0.73
CA ASN A 27 4.07 -15.66 0.31
C ASN A 27 2.93 -15.51 1.35
N PRO A 28 3.16 -15.73 2.67
CA PRO A 28 2.11 -15.54 3.66
C PRO A 28 1.56 -14.10 3.69
N LEU A 29 2.43 -13.09 3.55
CA LEU A 29 2.02 -11.69 3.54
C LEU A 29 1.28 -11.33 2.25
N ALA A 30 1.72 -11.86 1.11
CA ALA A 30 1.03 -11.68 -0.17
C ALA A 30 -0.39 -12.28 -0.16
N ILE A 31 -0.57 -13.45 0.46
CA ILE A 31 -1.89 -14.08 0.64
C ILE A 31 -2.79 -13.20 1.52
N ARG A 32 -2.28 -12.73 2.66
CA ARG A 32 -3.03 -11.83 3.56
C ARG A 32 -3.44 -10.52 2.87
N LEU A 33 -2.55 -9.95 2.06
CA LEU A 33 -2.83 -8.75 1.28
C LEU A 33 -3.93 -8.99 0.24
N LYS A 34 -3.91 -10.14 -0.45
CA LYS A 34 -4.99 -10.54 -1.37
C LYS A 34 -6.31 -10.72 -0.63
N ALA A 35 -6.32 -11.41 0.50
CA ALA A 35 -7.53 -11.61 1.30
C ALA A 35 -8.12 -10.27 1.78
N ALA A 36 -7.28 -9.33 2.21
CA ALA A 36 -7.72 -7.99 2.59
C ALA A 36 -8.39 -7.22 1.43
N GLN A 37 -7.86 -7.37 0.21
CA GLN A 37 -8.46 -6.76 -0.99
C GLN A 37 -9.85 -7.32 -1.34
N GLU A 38 -10.14 -8.56 -0.95
CA GLU A 38 -11.38 -9.26 -1.26
C GLU A 38 -12.48 -9.05 -0.22
N ARG A 39 -12.16 -8.38 0.89
CA ARG A 39 -13.12 -8.05 1.95
C ARG A 39 -14.23 -7.12 1.44
N PRO A 40 -15.51 -7.49 1.60
CA PRO A 40 -16.62 -6.67 1.12
C PRO A 40 -16.72 -5.33 1.87
N GLU A 41 -16.23 -5.26 3.11
CA GLU A 41 -16.23 -4.03 3.93
C GLU A 41 -15.20 -3.00 3.44
N PHE A 42 -14.28 -3.39 2.57
CA PHE A 42 -13.16 -2.55 2.11
C PHE A 42 -13.39 -1.93 0.73
N LEU A 43 -14.63 -1.91 0.25
CA LEU A 43 -14.98 -1.29 -1.03
C LEU A 43 -14.76 0.23 -0.98
N ILE A 44 -14.14 0.76 -2.04
CA ILE A 44 -14.03 2.20 -2.28
C ILE A 44 -15.31 2.64 -2.97
N LYS A 45 -16.02 3.59 -2.34
CA LYS A 45 -17.31 4.11 -2.81
C LYS A 45 -18.34 2.99 -3.06
N ASP A 46 -18.29 1.92 -2.27
CA ASP A 46 -19.19 0.77 -2.33
C ASP A 46 -19.21 -0.03 -3.65
N ILE A 47 -18.32 0.29 -4.60
CA ILE A 47 -18.37 -0.30 -5.96
C ILE A 47 -17.05 -0.94 -6.39
N ARG A 48 -15.92 -0.57 -5.77
CA ARG A 48 -14.60 -0.98 -6.27
C ARG A 48 -13.71 -1.53 -5.17
N ARG A 49 -13.12 -2.71 -5.42
CA ARG A 49 -12.07 -3.25 -4.57
C ARG A 49 -10.80 -2.38 -4.64
N PRO A 50 -10.16 -2.09 -3.49
CA PRO A 50 -8.91 -1.35 -3.46
C PRO A 50 -7.81 -2.15 -4.17
N SER A 51 -6.87 -1.46 -4.82
CA SER A 51 -5.70 -2.15 -5.38
C SER A 51 -4.74 -2.52 -4.24
N ARG A 52 -3.94 -3.58 -4.44
CA ARG A 52 -2.89 -3.96 -3.48
C ARG A 52 -1.93 -2.80 -3.21
N ALA A 53 -1.54 -2.05 -4.24
CA ALA A 53 -0.70 -0.87 -4.11
C ALA A 53 -1.34 0.23 -3.23
N LEU A 54 -2.66 0.41 -3.30
CA LEU A 54 -3.36 1.37 -2.45
C LEU A 54 -3.40 0.91 -0.99
N ILE A 55 -3.65 -0.38 -0.75
CA ILE A 55 -3.61 -0.97 0.60
C ILE A 55 -2.21 -0.81 1.19
N VAL A 56 -1.16 -1.15 0.44
CA VAL A 56 0.24 -0.99 0.87
C VAL A 56 0.57 0.46 1.18
N ARG A 57 0.15 1.40 0.32
CA ARG A 57 0.34 2.85 0.57
C ARG A 57 -0.32 3.28 1.88
N ARG A 58 -1.56 2.84 2.13
CA ARG A 58 -2.27 3.15 3.37
C ARG A 58 -1.58 2.53 4.59
N ALA A 59 -1.11 1.29 4.47
CA ALA A 59 -0.38 0.60 5.52
C ALA A 59 0.93 1.33 5.87
N LEU A 60 1.69 1.76 4.86
CA LEU A 60 2.90 2.58 5.04
C LEU A 60 2.58 3.91 5.73
N SER A 61 1.56 4.63 5.28
CA SER A 61 1.16 5.89 5.94
C SER A 61 0.79 5.67 7.41
N PHE A 62 0.08 4.59 7.73
CA PHE A 62 -0.27 4.26 9.10
C PHE A 62 0.98 3.93 9.93
N TYR A 63 1.84 3.05 9.42
CA TYR A 63 3.08 2.67 10.08
C TYR A 63 3.97 3.89 10.38
N LEU A 64 4.22 4.75 9.39
CA LEU A 64 5.04 5.96 9.57
C LEU A 64 4.43 6.93 10.59
N SER A 65 3.11 7.12 10.56
CA SER A 65 2.43 7.97 11.56
C SER A 65 2.54 7.41 12.99
N GLN A 66 2.72 6.10 13.13
CA GLN A 66 2.95 5.48 14.43
C GLN A 66 4.41 5.64 14.86
N VAL A 67 5.37 5.43 13.95
CA VAL A 67 6.82 5.64 14.21
C VAL A 67 7.09 7.07 14.70
N GLU A 68 6.46 8.08 14.10
CA GLU A 68 6.58 9.49 14.52
C GLU A 68 6.14 9.75 15.97
N ARG A 69 5.32 8.86 16.54
CA ARG A 69 4.78 8.98 17.91
C ARG A 69 5.46 8.05 18.91
N MET A 70 6.40 7.21 18.45
CA MET A 70 7.09 6.27 19.32
C MET A 70 8.09 6.98 20.23
N ASN A 71 8.16 6.53 21.48
CA ASN A 71 9.24 6.91 22.39
C ASN A 71 10.50 6.06 22.14
N GLY A 72 11.61 6.40 22.82
CA GLY A 72 12.91 5.75 22.60
C GLY A 72 12.92 4.23 22.81
N ALA A 73 12.19 3.72 23.81
CA ALA A 73 12.09 2.29 24.05
C ALA A 73 11.31 1.58 22.94
N GLN A 74 10.22 2.19 22.45
CA GLN A 74 9.43 1.66 21.35
C GLN A 74 10.23 1.64 20.03
N LEU A 75 10.98 2.70 19.72
CA LEU A 75 11.85 2.73 18.54
C LEU A 75 12.95 1.66 18.59
N THR A 76 13.48 1.39 19.79
CA THR A 76 14.47 0.32 19.99
C THR A 76 13.85 -1.05 19.70
N GLN A 77 12.65 -1.32 20.21
CA GLN A 77 11.93 -2.55 19.90
C GLN A 77 11.63 -2.67 18.41
N GLU A 78 11.13 -1.61 17.77
CA GLU A 78 10.82 -1.61 16.34
C GLU A 78 12.08 -1.91 15.49
N SER A 79 13.21 -1.31 15.84
CA SER A 79 14.50 -1.61 15.19
C SER A 79 14.86 -3.09 15.30
N LEU A 80 14.65 -3.72 16.47
CA LEU A 80 14.87 -5.16 16.65
C LEU A 80 13.92 -6.01 15.81
N GLU A 81 12.66 -5.61 15.64
CA GLU A 81 11.72 -6.31 14.74
C GLU A 81 12.19 -6.22 13.29
N LEU A 82 12.62 -5.04 12.84
CA LEU A 82 13.15 -4.87 11.49
C LEU A 82 14.39 -5.74 11.24
N HIS A 83 15.28 -5.87 12.24
CA HIS A 83 16.44 -6.75 12.15
C HIS A 83 16.08 -8.24 11.99
N ARG A 84 14.91 -8.69 12.45
CA ARG A 84 14.44 -10.07 12.24
C ARG A 84 13.95 -10.33 10.82
N LEU A 85 13.72 -9.27 10.04
CA LEU A 85 13.22 -9.33 8.66
C LEU A 85 14.32 -9.10 7.60
N ALA A 86 15.51 -8.65 8.03
CA ALA A 86 16.67 -8.39 7.17
C ALA A 86 17.55 -9.64 7.03
#